data_AF-A0A4Q9V7W3-F1
#
_entry.id   AF-A0A4Q9V7W3-F1
#
_cell.length_a   1.000
_cell.length_b   1.000
_cell.length_c   1.000
_cell.angle_alpha   90.00
_cell.angle_beta   90.00
_cell.angle_gamma   90.00
#
_symmetry.space_group_name_H-M   'P 1'
#
loop_
_entity.id
_entity.type
_entity.pdbx_description
1 polymer ?
#
loop_
_entity_poly.entity_id
_entity_poly.type
_entity_poly.pdbx_seq_one_letter_code
_entity_poly.pdbx_strand_id
1 'polypeptide(L)'
;MRELLLQSLKNSLSYSNYLKLVKDLVEKESTTGEINPDRVKFTALNLKRMQRLNRNIKLSPKQDERFKNLKTRQTWLVILESWCADGAQTIPILNKIAEASENIDLRIVMRDENPELMDNFLTNGTRSIPKLIIMDQDLEVLATWGPRSAPATRMVTDYKNEFGKIDASFKAKLQVWYNKDKGLSIINELCNITGRFETDLSVV
;
A
#
# COMPACT_ATOMS: atom_id res chain seq x y z
N MET A 1 8.68 5.18 -19.54
CA MET A 1 7.70 5.11 -18.42
C MET A 1 6.52 4.21 -18.76
N ARG A 2 5.66 4.57 -19.73
CA ARG A 2 4.45 3.79 -20.07
C ARG A 2 4.71 2.30 -20.34
N GLU A 3 5.74 1.97 -21.10
CA GLU A 3 6.13 0.57 -21.38
C GLU A 3 6.52 -0.20 -20.11
N LEU A 4 7.29 0.42 -19.21
CA LEU A 4 7.67 -0.15 -17.93
C LEU A 4 6.44 -0.43 -17.05
N LEU A 5 5.48 0.50 -17.00
CA LEU A 5 4.21 0.31 -16.29
C LEU A 5 3.39 -0.84 -16.88
N LEU A 6 3.27 -0.93 -18.21
CA LEU A 6 2.63 -2.06 -18.89
C LEU A 6 3.30 -3.40 -18.54
N GLN A 7 4.64 -3.44 -18.55
CA GLN A 7 5.39 -4.64 -18.22
C GLN A 7 5.16 -5.07 -16.77
N SER A 8 5.24 -4.14 -15.82
CA SER A 8 4.97 -4.44 -14.41
C SER A 8 3.52 -4.90 -14.20
N LEU A 9 2.56 -4.33 -14.93
CA LEU A 9 1.15 -4.75 -14.84
C LEU A 9 0.92 -6.17 -15.35
N LYS A 10 1.64 -6.63 -16.38
CA LYS A 10 1.53 -8.03 -16.87
C LYS A 10 1.85 -9.07 -15.79
N ASN A 11 2.82 -8.76 -14.92
CA ASN A 11 3.26 -9.65 -13.84
C ASN A 11 2.64 -9.31 -12.49
N SER A 12 1.66 -8.41 -12.47
CA SER A 12 1.02 -7.96 -11.23
C SER A 12 -0.02 -8.95 -10.72
N LEU A 13 -0.18 -8.97 -9.40
CA LEU A 13 -1.16 -9.79 -8.69
C LEU A 13 -2.38 -8.95 -8.33
N SER A 14 -3.56 -9.58 -8.36
CA SER A 14 -4.71 -9.08 -7.60
C SER A 14 -4.43 -9.20 -6.10
N TYR A 15 -5.21 -8.50 -5.27
CA TYR A 15 -5.11 -8.65 -3.82
C TYR A 15 -5.33 -10.09 -3.34
N SER A 16 -6.30 -10.80 -3.91
CA SER A 16 -6.59 -12.19 -3.55
C SER A 16 -5.42 -13.12 -3.88
N ASN A 17 -4.78 -12.94 -5.03
CA ASN A 17 -3.60 -13.70 -5.43
C ASN A 17 -2.38 -13.34 -4.56
N TYR A 18 -2.20 -12.07 -4.21
CA TYR A 18 -1.16 -11.67 -3.25
C TYR A 18 -1.38 -12.29 -1.87
N LEU A 19 -2.60 -12.29 -1.35
CA LEU A 19 -2.90 -12.94 -0.07
C LEU A 19 -2.68 -14.46 -0.12
N LYS A 20 -2.97 -15.11 -1.25
CA LYS A 20 -2.65 -16.52 -1.48
C LYS A 20 -1.13 -16.74 -1.48
N LEU A 21 -0.38 -15.94 -2.24
CA LEU A 21 1.09 -15.99 -2.24
C LEU A 21 1.65 -15.88 -0.82
N VAL A 22 1.19 -14.91 -0.03
CA VAL A 22 1.66 -14.73 1.35
C VAL A 22 1.33 -15.95 2.23
N LYS A 23 0.16 -16.59 2.06
CA LYS A 23 -0.16 -17.83 2.77
C LYS A 23 0.79 -18.96 2.38
N ASP A 24 0.99 -19.18 1.09
CA ASP A 24 1.87 -20.22 0.56
C ASP A 24 3.32 -20.01 1.05
N LEU A 25 3.79 -18.76 1.13
CA LEU A 25 5.11 -18.43 1.67
C LEU A 25 5.22 -18.75 3.16
N VAL A 26 4.18 -18.50 3.96
CA VAL A 26 4.18 -18.84 5.39
C VAL A 26 4.23 -20.34 5.60
N GLU A 27 3.48 -21.12 4.80
CA GLU A 27 3.51 -22.59 4.85
C GLU A 27 4.87 -23.17 4.48
N LYS A 28 5.59 -22.50 3.57
CA LYS A 28 6.93 -22.88 3.10
C LYS A 28 8.07 -22.28 3.92
N GLU A 29 7.77 -21.58 5.02
CA GLU A 29 8.75 -20.85 5.82
C GLU A 29 9.66 -19.93 4.98
N SER A 30 9.06 -19.21 4.03
CA SER A 30 9.73 -18.38 3.03
C SER A 30 9.20 -16.94 3.01
N THR A 31 9.68 -16.14 2.06
CA THR A 31 9.36 -14.72 1.89
C THR A 31 9.58 -14.32 0.43
N THR A 32 8.97 -13.22 -0.01
CA THR A 32 9.34 -12.60 -1.29
C THR A 32 10.69 -11.87 -1.18
N GLY A 33 11.39 -11.75 -2.31
CA GLY A 33 12.76 -11.25 -2.36
C GLY A 33 13.76 -12.21 -1.70
N GLU A 34 14.83 -11.66 -1.14
CA GLU A 34 15.84 -12.43 -0.42
C GLU A 34 15.25 -13.21 0.77
N ILE A 35 15.55 -14.51 0.88
CA ILE A 35 15.12 -15.35 1.99
C ILE A 35 16.10 -15.21 3.15
N ASN A 36 15.62 -14.70 4.29
CA ASN A 36 16.36 -14.74 5.54
C ASN A 36 15.40 -14.91 6.74
N PRO A 37 15.90 -15.36 7.91
CA PRO A 37 15.05 -15.70 9.05
C PRO A 37 14.14 -14.56 9.53
N ASP A 38 14.61 -13.31 9.46
CA ASP A 38 13.82 -12.15 9.88
C ASP A 38 12.68 -11.86 8.91
N ARG A 39 12.93 -11.90 7.60
CA ARG A 39 11.90 -11.70 6.58
C ARG A 39 10.85 -12.81 6.58
N VAL A 40 11.25 -14.07 6.83
CA VAL A 40 10.31 -15.20 7.02
C VAL A 40 9.40 -14.95 8.23
N LYS A 41 9.98 -14.57 9.37
CA LYS A 41 9.21 -14.21 10.58
C LYS A 41 8.27 -13.03 10.32
N PHE A 42 8.72 -11.99 9.62
CA PHE A 42 7.88 -10.85 9.28
C PHE A 42 6.76 -11.23 8.32
N THR A 43 7.01 -12.09 7.34
CA THR A 43 5.98 -12.59 6.42
C THR A 43 4.86 -13.32 7.18
N ALA A 44 5.20 -14.21 8.11
CA ALA A 44 4.23 -14.88 8.98
C ALA A 44 3.45 -13.91 9.88
N LEU A 45 4.13 -12.92 10.46
CA LEU A 45 3.49 -11.88 11.27
C LEU A 45 2.56 -10.99 10.43
N ASN A 46 2.97 -10.67 9.21
CA ASN A 46 2.24 -9.80 8.29
C ASN A 46 0.97 -10.47 7.77
N LEU A 47 0.99 -11.79 7.53
CA LEU A 47 -0.23 -12.55 7.22
C LEU A 47 -1.29 -12.38 8.32
N LYS A 48 -0.90 -12.52 9.60
CA LYS A 48 -1.81 -12.33 10.74
C LYS A 48 -2.35 -10.89 10.81
N ARG A 49 -1.50 -9.89 10.54
CA ARG A 49 -1.89 -8.47 10.49
C ARG A 49 -2.92 -8.21 9.39
N MET A 50 -2.67 -8.70 8.18
CA MET A 50 -3.57 -8.55 7.04
C MET A 50 -4.93 -9.22 7.29
N GLN A 51 -4.94 -10.46 7.79
CA GLN A 51 -6.17 -11.17 8.13
C GLN A 51 -7.00 -10.44 9.19
N ARG A 52 -6.36 -9.85 10.19
CA ARG A 52 -7.05 -9.05 11.21
C ARG A 52 -7.65 -7.79 10.62
N LEU A 53 -6.94 -7.11 9.72
CA LEU A 53 -7.44 -5.91 9.06
C LEU A 53 -8.61 -6.22 8.13
N ASN A 54 -8.52 -7.28 7.32
CA ASN A 54 -9.61 -7.73 6.44
C ASN A 54 -10.95 -7.91 7.19
N ARG A 55 -10.91 -8.33 8.46
CA ARG A 55 -12.11 -8.50 9.30
C ARG A 55 -12.66 -7.21 9.90
N ASN A 56 -11.81 -6.18 10.05
CA ASN A 56 -12.10 -5.03 10.92
C ASN A 56 -12.19 -3.69 10.18
N ILE A 57 -11.62 -3.56 8.98
CA ILE A 57 -11.68 -2.31 8.22
C ILE A 57 -13.14 -2.04 7.81
N LYS A 58 -13.57 -0.80 8.04
CA LYS A 58 -14.88 -0.30 7.61
C LYS A 58 -14.70 1.09 7.02
N LEU A 59 -15.33 1.32 5.88
CA LEU A 59 -15.56 2.66 5.37
C LEU A 59 -16.79 3.23 6.09
N SER A 60 -16.74 4.49 6.49
CA SER A 60 -17.95 5.22 6.87
C SER A 60 -18.87 5.39 5.66
N PRO A 61 -20.18 5.60 5.83
CA PRO A 61 -21.11 5.80 4.70
C PRO A 61 -20.65 6.89 3.74
N LYS A 62 -20.11 8.01 4.26
CA LYS A 62 -19.56 9.11 3.45
C LYS A 62 -18.33 8.70 2.65
N GLN A 63 -17.43 7.90 3.23
CA GLN A 63 -16.25 7.41 2.52
C GLN A 63 -16.63 6.40 1.44
N ASP A 64 -17.55 5.48 1.76
CA ASP A 64 -18.06 4.46 0.85
C ASP A 64 -18.74 5.09 -0.37
N GLU A 65 -19.70 6.00 -0.16
CA GLU A 65 -20.37 6.76 -1.22
C GLU A 65 -19.37 7.54 -2.09
N ARG A 66 -18.36 8.15 -1.47
CA ARG A 66 -17.34 8.91 -2.17
C ARG A 66 -16.47 8.03 -3.09
N PHE A 67 -16.12 6.79 -2.70
CA PHE A 67 -15.38 5.89 -3.58
C PHE A 67 -16.27 5.25 -4.65
N LYS A 68 -17.54 4.96 -4.33
CA LYS A 68 -18.54 4.49 -5.32
C LYS A 68 -18.75 5.47 -6.45
N ASN A 69 -18.80 6.76 -6.13
CA ASN A 69 -19.07 7.83 -7.09
C ASN A 69 -17.84 8.29 -7.89
N LEU A 70 -16.69 7.62 -7.75
CA LEU A 70 -15.52 7.92 -8.57
C LEU A 70 -15.86 7.77 -10.05
N LYS A 71 -15.61 8.78 -10.87
CA LYS A 71 -15.93 8.76 -12.31
C LYS A 71 -14.79 8.25 -13.18
N THR A 72 -13.56 8.57 -12.80
CA THR A 72 -12.37 8.21 -13.57
C THR A 72 -11.93 6.79 -13.20
N ARG A 73 -11.85 5.90 -14.21
CA ARG A 73 -11.21 4.59 -14.02
C ARG A 73 -9.73 4.77 -13.71
N GLN A 74 -9.27 4.07 -12.69
CA GLN A 74 -7.93 4.15 -12.17
C GLN A 74 -7.34 2.75 -12.02
N THR A 75 -6.05 2.63 -12.31
CA THR A 75 -5.24 1.49 -11.87
C THR A 75 -4.38 1.93 -10.69
N TRP A 76 -4.52 1.22 -9.58
CA TRP A 76 -3.72 1.40 -8.38
C TRP A 76 -2.65 0.31 -8.34
N LEU A 77 -1.43 0.66 -8.75
CA LEU A 77 -0.29 -0.25 -8.73
C LEU A 77 0.51 -0.06 -7.43
N VAL A 78 0.64 -1.13 -6.65
CA VAL A 78 1.38 -1.10 -5.37
C VAL A 78 2.66 -1.92 -5.49
N ILE A 79 3.80 -1.29 -5.23
CA ILE A 79 5.10 -1.94 -5.08
C ILE A 79 5.28 -2.30 -3.60
N LEU A 80 5.42 -3.59 -3.28
CA LEU A 80 5.65 -4.05 -1.91
C LEU A 80 6.39 -5.40 -1.85
N GLU A 81 6.50 -5.93 -0.63
CA GLU A 81 7.09 -7.24 -0.34
C GLU A 81 6.33 -7.86 0.85
N SER A 82 6.30 -9.20 0.94
CA SER A 82 5.58 -9.94 1.99
C SER A 82 6.07 -9.62 3.41
N TRP A 83 7.36 -9.30 3.54
CA TRP A 83 8.00 -8.95 4.81
C TRP A 83 7.80 -7.48 5.21
N CYS A 84 7.23 -6.63 4.35
CA CYS A 84 7.02 -5.22 4.64
C CYS A 84 5.93 -4.99 5.69
N ALA A 85 6.32 -4.54 6.90
CA ALA A 85 5.39 -4.31 8.00
C ALA A 85 4.34 -3.22 7.69
N ASP A 86 4.76 -2.10 7.08
CA ASP A 86 3.84 -1.02 6.67
C ASP A 86 2.94 -1.46 5.51
N GLY A 87 3.46 -2.31 4.61
CA GLY A 87 2.71 -2.94 3.53
C GLY A 87 1.54 -3.77 4.07
N ALA A 88 1.80 -4.57 5.10
CA ALA A 88 0.78 -5.38 5.77
C ALA A 88 -0.31 -4.55 6.47
N GLN A 89 -0.01 -3.29 6.84
CA GLN A 89 -1.01 -2.35 7.39
C GLN A 89 -1.77 -1.60 6.31
N THR A 90 -1.20 -1.50 5.10
CA THR A 90 -1.71 -0.67 4.01
C THR A 90 -2.57 -1.46 3.03
N ILE A 91 -2.07 -2.60 2.54
CA ILE A 91 -2.67 -3.28 1.39
C ILE A 91 -4.11 -3.77 1.64
N PRO A 92 -4.51 -4.23 2.85
CA PRO A 92 -5.91 -4.57 3.13
C PRO A 92 -6.85 -3.35 3.03
N ILE A 93 -6.35 -2.15 3.38
CA ILE A 93 -7.11 -0.91 3.31
C ILE A 93 -7.31 -0.50 1.86
N LEU A 94 -6.25 -0.55 1.05
CA LEU A 94 -6.34 -0.27 -0.39
C LEU A 94 -7.32 -1.22 -1.07
N ASN A 95 -7.28 -2.51 -0.73
CA ASN A 95 -8.24 -3.48 -1.24
C ASN A 95 -9.67 -3.12 -0.82
N LYS A 96 -9.88 -2.73 0.44
CA LYS A 96 -11.22 -2.37 0.91
C LYS A 96 -11.79 -1.15 0.19
N ILE A 97 -10.93 -0.20 -0.17
CA ILE A 97 -11.32 0.96 -0.99
C ILE A 97 -11.63 0.53 -2.42
N ALA A 98 -10.79 -0.30 -3.03
CA ALA A 98 -11.01 -0.82 -4.38
C ALA A 98 -12.32 -1.62 -4.49
N GLU A 99 -12.65 -2.45 -3.49
CA GLU A 99 -13.93 -3.17 -3.43
C GLU A 99 -15.17 -2.26 -3.38
N ALA A 100 -15.01 -1.00 -2.93
CA ALA A 100 -16.09 -0.03 -2.86
C ALA A 100 -16.27 0.75 -4.17
N SER A 101 -15.42 0.54 -5.19
CA SER A 101 -15.46 1.31 -6.44
C SER A 101 -15.32 0.40 -7.66
N GLU A 102 -16.24 0.50 -8.62
CA GLU A 102 -16.10 -0.18 -9.92
C GLU A 102 -14.99 0.41 -10.79
N ASN A 103 -14.47 1.57 -10.41
CA ASN A 103 -13.49 2.34 -11.17
C ASN A 103 -12.07 2.26 -10.59
N ILE A 104 -11.79 1.35 -9.64
CA ILE A 104 -10.43 1.12 -9.13
C ILE A 104 -10.02 -0.33 -9.38
N ASP A 105 -8.99 -0.53 -10.19
CA ASP A 105 -8.30 -1.81 -10.32
C ASP A 105 -7.02 -1.83 -9.47
N LEU A 106 -6.99 -2.65 -8.42
CA LEU A 106 -5.85 -2.77 -7.51
C LEU A 106 -4.91 -3.90 -7.95
N ARG A 107 -3.67 -3.53 -8.25
CA ARG A 107 -2.60 -4.40 -8.74
C ARG A 107 -1.37 -4.32 -7.84
N ILE A 108 -0.68 -5.44 -7.65
CA ILE A 108 0.44 -5.59 -6.73
C ILE A 108 1.64 -6.15 -7.46
N VAL A 109 2.82 -5.56 -7.28
CA VAL A 109 4.10 -6.05 -7.82
C VAL A 109 5.16 -6.11 -6.73
N MET A 110 6.07 -7.08 -6.85
CA MET A 110 7.17 -7.25 -5.89
C MET A 110 8.30 -6.27 -6.19
N ARG A 111 8.79 -5.58 -5.17
CA ARG A 111 9.83 -4.55 -5.29
C ARG A 111 11.13 -5.13 -5.85
N ASP A 112 11.59 -6.24 -5.30
CA ASP A 112 12.89 -6.83 -5.62
C ASP A 112 12.89 -7.42 -7.05
N GLU A 113 11.71 -7.75 -7.61
CA GLU A 113 11.52 -8.19 -9.00
C GLU A 113 11.27 -7.02 -9.98
N ASN A 114 11.04 -5.81 -9.49
CA ASN A 114 10.76 -4.62 -10.31
C ASN A 114 11.68 -3.43 -9.92
N PRO A 115 13.01 -3.59 -9.98
CA PRO A 115 13.96 -2.57 -9.50
C PRO A 115 13.90 -1.26 -10.31
N GLU A 116 13.77 -1.36 -11.63
CA GLU A 116 13.69 -0.17 -12.51
C GLU A 116 12.41 0.64 -12.24
N LEU A 117 11.28 -0.03 -12.02
CA LEU A 117 10.04 0.62 -11.60
C LEU A 117 10.25 1.32 -10.24
N MET A 118 10.82 0.63 -9.26
CA MET A 118 11.05 1.20 -7.94
C MET A 118 11.97 2.43 -7.99
N ASP A 119 12.98 2.44 -8.85
CA ASP A 119 13.91 3.57 -9.02
C ASP A 119 13.25 4.82 -9.60
N ASN A 120 12.16 4.66 -10.36
CA ASN A 120 11.35 5.78 -10.83
C ASN A 120 10.42 6.37 -9.75
N PHE A 121 10.20 5.63 -8.64
CA PHE A 121 9.22 5.98 -7.62
C PHE A 121 9.80 6.01 -6.21
N LEU A 122 11.02 6.55 -6.08
CA LEU A 122 11.69 6.72 -4.79
C LEU A 122 10.88 7.62 -3.85
N THR A 123 11.03 7.39 -2.54
CA THR A 123 10.56 8.32 -1.51
C THR A 123 11.79 8.89 -0.81
N ASN A 124 12.01 10.20 -0.95
CA ASN A 124 13.18 10.90 -0.43
C ASN A 124 14.51 10.22 -0.82
N GLY A 125 14.62 9.84 -2.10
CA GLY A 125 15.81 9.16 -2.65
C GLY A 125 15.98 7.69 -2.24
N THR A 126 15.01 7.10 -1.53
CA THR A 126 15.09 5.70 -1.06
C THR A 126 14.02 4.81 -1.70
N ARG A 127 14.35 3.52 -1.87
CA ARG A 127 13.44 2.46 -2.32
C ARG A 127 12.47 2.02 -1.21
N SER A 128 11.69 2.98 -0.71
CA SER A 128 10.72 2.77 0.38
C SER A 128 9.43 2.11 -0.12
N ILE A 129 8.95 1.11 0.62
CA ILE A 129 7.70 0.39 0.34
C ILE A 129 6.79 0.35 1.58
N PRO A 130 5.45 0.23 1.40
CA PRO A 130 4.73 0.12 0.14
C PRO A 130 4.75 1.42 -0.67
N LYS A 131 4.73 1.35 -2.00
CA LYS A 131 4.58 2.54 -2.86
C LYS A 131 3.35 2.36 -3.73
N LEU A 132 2.35 3.22 -3.55
CA LEU A 132 1.16 3.26 -4.39
C LEU A 132 1.37 4.26 -5.54
N ILE A 133 1.08 3.81 -6.75
CA ILE A 133 1.05 4.61 -7.98
C ILE A 133 -0.38 4.55 -8.50
N ILE A 134 -1.03 5.70 -8.62
CA ILE A 134 -2.39 5.83 -9.13
C ILE A 134 -2.29 6.35 -10.57
N MET A 135 -2.88 5.62 -11.50
CA MET A 135 -2.83 5.92 -12.93
C MET A 135 -4.24 5.96 -13.52
N ASP A 136 -4.43 6.70 -14.61
CA ASP A 136 -5.64 6.63 -15.42
C ASP A 136 -5.60 5.46 -16.43
N GLN A 137 -6.55 5.44 -17.38
CA GLN A 137 -6.65 4.40 -18.41
C GLN A 137 -5.51 4.41 -19.43
N ASP A 138 -4.86 5.57 -19.62
CA ASP A 138 -3.76 5.73 -20.57
C ASP A 138 -2.39 5.41 -19.95
N LEU A 139 -2.40 5.08 -18.65
CA LEU A 139 -1.25 4.85 -17.77
C LEU A 139 -0.47 6.12 -17.44
N GLU A 140 -1.13 7.28 -17.51
CA GLU A 140 -0.58 8.51 -16.98
C GLU A 140 -0.69 8.51 -15.46
N VAL A 141 0.41 8.88 -14.79
CA VAL A 141 0.49 8.86 -13.33
C VAL A 141 -0.20 10.09 -12.76
N LEU A 142 -1.34 9.88 -12.10
CA LEU A 142 -2.15 10.93 -11.48
C LEU A 142 -1.60 11.32 -10.09
N ALA A 143 -1.16 10.33 -9.31
CA ALA A 143 -0.53 10.56 -8.01
C ALA A 143 0.29 9.36 -7.54
N THR A 144 1.10 9.60 -6.52
CA THR A 144 1.74 8.54 -5.74
C THR A 144 1.49 8.74 -4.26
N TRP A 145 1.54 7.66 -3.50
CA TRP A 145 1.36 7.66 -2.06
C TRP A 145 2.27 6.62 -1.39
N GLY A 146 2.67 6.89 -0.15
CA GLY A 146 3.45 5.96 0.67
C GLY A 146 4.87 6.43 0.99
N PRO A 147 5.58 5.72 1.90
CA PRO A 147 5.23 4.39 2.41
C PRO A 147 4.25 4.35 3.58
N ARG A 148 3.91 5.50 4.14
CA ARG A 148 3.03 5.61 5.31
C ARG A 148 2.12 6.82 5.15
N SER A 149 1.02 6.82 5.88
CA SER A 149 0.21 8.04 6.06
C SER A 149 1.02 9.13 6.76
N ALA A 150 0.58 10.38 6.64
CA ALA A 150 1.25 11.53 7.25
C ALA A 150 1.43 11.37 8.77
N PRO A 151 0.44 10.92 9.57
CA PRO A 151 0.64 10.69 11.00
C PRO A 151 1.71 9.62 11.29
N ALA A 152 1.70 8.51 10.58
CA ALA A 152 2.70 7.45 10.77
C ALA A 152 4.10 7.88 10.30
N THR A 153 4.18 8.67 9.22
CA THR A 153 5.44 9.28 8.75
C THR A 153 5.99 10.24 9.81
N ARG A 154 5.13 11.06 10.43
CA ARG A 154 5.52 11.96 11.51
C ARG A 154 6.05 11.18 12.71
N MET A 155 5.34 10.15 13.17
CA MET A 155 5.81 9.29 14.27
C MET A 155 7.21 8.71 14.02
N VAL A 156 7.47 8.22 12.81
CA VAL A 156 8.77 7.66 12.43
C VAL A 156 9.85 8.74 12.37
N THR A 157 9.53 9.90 11.81
CA THR A 157 10.48 11.00 11.63
C THR A 157 10.87 11.60 12.97
N ASP A 158 9.89 11.92 13.82
CA ASP A 158 10.11 12.48 15.15
C ASP A 158 10.97 11.54 16.00
N TYR A 159 10.65 10.25 16.00
CA TYR A 159 11.42 9.26 16.74
C TYR A 159 12.85 9.10 16.21
N LYS A 160 13.05 9.13 14.88
CA LYS A 160 14.40 9.09 14.30
C LYS A 160 15.20 10.34 14.66
N ASN A 161 14.57 11.52 14.66
CA ASN A 161 15.25 12.77 15.01
C ASN A 161 15.67 12.78 16.48
N GLU A 162 14.87 12.18 17.38
CA GLU A 162 15.17 12.12 18.80
C GLU A 162 16.18 11.01 19.16
N PHE A 163 16.07 9.82 18.57
CA PHE A 163 16.84 8.63 18.99
C PHE A 163 17.86 8.13 17.95
N GLY A 164 17.93 8.75 16.77
CA GLY A 164 18.84 8.41 15.68
C GLY A 164 18.54 7.11 14.93
N LYS A 165 17.73 6.20 15.49
CA LYS A 165 17.39 4.90 14.89
C LYS A 165 15.98 4.45 15.22
N ILE A 166 15.47 3.52 14.40
CA ILE A 166 14.21 2.81 14.68
C ILE A 166 14.53 1.49 15.36
N ASP A 167 14.13 1.34 16.62
CA ASP A 167 14.34 0.14 17.41
C ASP A 167 13.06 -0.72 17.56
N ALA A 168 13.16 -1.82 18.31
CA ALA A 168 12.04 -2.71 18.56
C ALA A 168 10.91 -2.04 19.39
N SER A 169 11.27 -1.15 20.32
CA SER A 169 10.32 -0.42 21.16
C SER A 169 9.43 0.48 20.31
N PHE A 170 10.03 1.26 19.40
CA PHE A 170 9.28 2.07 18.46
C PHE A 170 8.42 1.23 17.52
N LYS A 171 8.95 0.13 16.96
CA LYS A 171 8.16 -0.76 16.09
C LYS A 171 6.90 -1.27 16.80
N ALA A 172 6.99 -1.59 18.09
CA ALA A 172 5.83 -1.97 18.90
C ALA A 172 4.85 -0.80 19.11
N LYS A 173 5.35 0.40 19.45
CA LYS A 173 4.52 1.61 19.59
C LYS A 173 3.78 1.95 18.29
N LEU A 174 4.47 1.91 17.15
CA LEU A 174 3.87 2.14 15.85
C LEU A 174 2.82 1.07 15.51
N GLN A 175 3.07 -0.20 15.87
CA GLN A 175 2.08 -1.26 15.71
C GLN A 175 0.81 -1.02 16.55
N VAL A 176 0.95 -0.56 17.80
CA VAL A 176 -0.18 -0.19 18.64
C VAL A 176 -0.97 0.96 18.01
N TRP A 177 -0.27 1.95 17.45
CA TRP A 177 -0.93 3.05 16.74
C TRP A 177 -1.73 2.55 15.54
N TYR A 178 -1.16 1.70 14.68
CA TYR A 178 -1.91 1.10 13.56
C TYR A 178 -3.18 0.37 14.01
N ASN A 179 -3.11 -0.32 15.15
CA ASN A 179 -4.26 -1.03 15.72
C ASN A 179 -5.38 -0.06 16.17
N LYS A 180 -5.01 1.14 16.62
CA LYS A 180 -5.94 2.18 17.06
C LYS A 180 -6.51 2.96 15.86
N ASP A 181 -5.65 3.32 14.90
CA ASP A 181 -6.03 4.06 13.69
C ASP A 181 -6.94 3.24 12.78
N LYS A 182 -6.75 1.91 12.73
CA LYS A 182 -7.56 0.97 11.92
C LYS A 182 -7.61 1.34 10.43
N GLY A 183 -6.63 2.08 9.95
CA GLY A 183 -6.54 2.51 8.56
C GLY A 183 -7.25 3.81 8.22
N LEU A 184 -7.86 4.48 9.21
CA LEU A 184 -8.61 5.72 8.99
C LEU A 184 -7.73 6.81 8.37
N SER A 185 -6.48 6.93 8.81
CA SER A 185 -5.55 7.92 8.24
C SER A 185 -5.30 7.67 6.75
N ILE A 186 -5.13 6.41 6.33
CA ILE A 186 -4.90 6.03 4.93
C ILE A 186 -6.16 6.30 4.10
N ILE A 187 -7.33 5.89 4.60
CA ILE A 187 -8.61 6.11 3.91
C ILE A 187 -8.84 7.61 3.65
N ASN A 188 -8.65 8.45 4.66
CA ASN A 188 -8.86 9.89 4.54
C ASN A 188 -7.91 10.55 3.54
N GLU A 189 -6.64 10.15 3.53
CA GLU A 189 -5.67 10.65 2.55
C GLU A 189 -6.05 10.24 1.12
N LEU A 190 -6.56 9.02 0.92
CA LEU A 190 -6.98 8.55 -0.41
C LEU A 190 -8.30 9.15 -0.86
N CYS A 191 -9.23 9.47 0.05
CA CYS A 191 -10.39 10.31 -0.29
C CYS A 191 -9.93 11.67 -0.82
N ASN A 192 -8.93 12.29 -0.18
CA ASN A 192 -8.42 13.58 -0.61
C ASN A 192 -7.66 13.51 -1.94
N ILE A 193 -6.78 12.53 -2.11
CA ILE A 193 -5.98 12.35 -3.34
C ILE A 193 -6.90 12.13 -4.54
N THR A 194 -7.81 11.16 -4.43
CA THR A 194 -8.71 10.84 -5.55
C THR A 194 -9.70 11.96 -5.86
N GLY A 195 -9.95 12.88 -4.91
CA GLY A 195 -10.92 13.97 -5.10
C GLY A 195 -10.41 15.08 -6.00
N ARG A 196 -9.09 15.26 -6.03
CA ARG A 196 -8.44 16.27 -6.87
C ARG A 196 -8.66 16.00 -8.35
N PHE A 197 -8.66 14.72 -8.74
CA PHE A 197 -8.84 14.30 -10.14
C PHE A 197 -10.25 14.57 -10.66
N GLU A 198 -11.26 14.66 -9.78
CA GLU A 198 -12.64 14.89 -10.19
C GLU A 198 -12.98 16.37 -10.32
N THR A 199 -12.35 17.23 -9.52
CA THR A 199 -12.51 18.69 -9.64
C THR A 199 -11.92 19.21 -10.94
N ASP A 200 -10.80 18.66 -11.41
CA ASP A 200 -10.14 19.11 -12.64
C ASP A 200 -10.93 18.75 -13.91
N LEU A 201 -11.78 17.71 -13.85
CA LEU A 201 -12.65 17.30 -14.96
C LEU A 201 -13.99 18.06 -15.01
N SER A 202 -14.30 18.88 -14.00
CA SER A 202 -15.53 19.68 -13.94
C SER A 202 -15.39 21.09 -14.52
N VAL A 203 -14.23 21.41 -15.12
CA VAL A 203 -13.90 22.72 -15.70
C VAL A 203 -13.69 22.66 -17.23
N VAL A 204 -14.05 21.54 -17.87
CA VAL A 204 -14.00 21.39 -19.34
C VAL A 204 -15.41 21.24 -19.91
#